data_AF-A0A836RCJ8-F1
#
_entry.id   AF-A0A836RCJ8-F1
#
_cell.length_a   1.000
_cell.length_b   1.000
_cell.length_c   1.000
_cell.angle_alpha   90.00
_cell.angle_beta   90.00
_cell.angle_gamma   90.00
#
_symmetry.space_group_name_H-M   'P 1'
#
loop_
_entity.id
_entity.type
_entity.pdbx_description
1 polymer ?
#
loop_
_entity_poly.entity_id
_entity_poly.type
_entity_poly.pdbx_seq_one_letter_code
_entity_poly.pdbx_strand_id
1 'polypeptide(L)'
;EVTGGVQLVAQILNVTDRATNKGILENLEQEDAELVEEIQRLMFVFEDLLKLDDKSIQRLLKEVDNSQWALALKGASEEIKQKVLNNLSQRAAELLREEMEYLGPVRVSDVEAAQQQIVDTVRRLEDAGEIVIAAGGEEEFITRRG
;
A
#
# COMPACT_ATOMS: atom_id res chain seq x y z
N GLU A 1 3.44 7.95 -27.81
CA GLU A 1 2.83 6.94 -26.92
C GLU A 1 3.95 6.17 -26.23
N VAL A 2 4.19 6.45 -24.94
CA VAL A 2 5.22 5.75 -24.11
C VAL A 2 4.62 5.26 -22.77
N THR A 3 3.31 5.42 -22.56
CA THR A 3 2.64 5.16 -21.27
C THR A 3 2.65 3.70 -20.81
N GLY A 4 2.95 2.72 -21.68
CA GLY A 4 3.01 1.30 -21.30
C GLY A 4 4.37 0.81 -20.77
N GLY A 5 5.45 1.57 -20.98
CA GLY A 5 6.81 1.11 -20.65
C GLY A 5 7.04 0.98 -19.15
N VAL A 6 6.71 2.03 -18.40
CA VAL A 6 6.93 2.10 -16.94
C VAL A 6 6.14 1.03 -16.20
N GLN A 7 4.89 0.80 -16.61
CA GLN A 7 4.02 -0.24 -16.05
C GLN A 7 4.56 -1.64 -16.28
N LEU A 8 5.09 -1.92 -17.47
CA LEU A 8 5.73 -3.20 -17.77
C LEU A 8 7.00 -3.39 -16.94
N VAL A 9 7.82 -2.34 -16.80
CA VAL A 9 9.03 -2.38 -15.98
C VAL A 9 8.70 -2.65 -14.51
N ALA A 10 7.70 -1.97 -13.93
CA ALA A 10 7.26 -2.22 -12.56
C ALA A 10 6.76 -3.67 -12.37
N GLN A 11 6.01 -4.21 -13.33
CA GLN A 11 5.56 -5.62 -13.28
C GLN A 11 6.74 -6.60 -13.33
N ILE A 12 7.74 -6.35 -14.18
CA ILE A 12 8.96 -7.17 -14.26
C ILE A 12 9.74 -7.09 -12.94
N LEU A 13 9.89 -5.89 -12.39
CA LEU A 13 10.61 -5.67 -11.15
C LEU A 13 9.91 -6.33 -9.95
N ASN A 14 8.58 -6.35 -9.90
CA ASN A 14 7.80 -7.02 -8.85
C ASN A 14 8.02 -8.55 -8.80
N VAL A 15 8.35 -9.18 -9.93
CA VAL A 15 8.63 -10.63 -9.99
C VAL A 15 10.12 -10.97 -9.96
N THR A 16 10.99 -9.94 -9.93
CA THR A 16 12.44 -10.07 -9.88
C THR A 16 12.91 -10.20 -8.42
N ASP A 17 14.01 -10.91 -8.18
CA ASP A 17 14.56 -11.03 -6.83
C ASP A 17 14.99 -9.67 -6.26
N ARG A 18 14.96 -9.55 -4.93
CA ARG A 18 15.19 -8.29 -4.23
C ARG A 18 16.56 -7.66 -4.51
N ALA A 19 17.61 -8.47 -4.69
CA ALA A 19 18.96 -7.96 -4.91
C ALA A 19 19.10 -7.36 -6.31
N THR A 20 18.59 -8.07 -7.32
CA THR A 20 18.56 -7.58 -8.70
C THR A 20 17.66 -6.35 -8.84
N ASN A 21 16.48 -6.37 -8.24
CA ASN A 21 15.56 -5.24 -8.25
C ASN A 21 16.23 -3.96 -7.69
N LYS A 22 16.83 -4.08 -6.50
CA LYS A 22 17.56 -2.98 -5.87
C LYS A 22 18.68 -2.43 -6.76
N GLY A 23 19.50 -3.30 -7.35
CA GLY A 23 20.57 -2.88 -8.24
C GLY A 23 20.06 -2.18 -9.51
N ILE A 24 18.92 -2.60 -10.07
CA ILE A 24 18.31 -1.93 -11.23
C ILE A 24 17.83 -0.53 -10.84
N LEU A 25 17.11 -0.41 -9.73
CA LEU A 25 16.58 0.88 -9.26
C LEU A 25 17.71 1.87 -8.91
N GLU A 26 18.79 1.43 -8.24
CA GLU A 26 19.93 2.28 -7.89
C GLU A 26 20.69 2.82 -9.11
N ASN A 27 20.78 2.03 -10.19
CA ASN A 27 21.39 2.50 -11.43
C ASN A 27 20.46 3.47 -12.17
N LEU A 28 19.16 3.16 -12.21
CA LEU A 28 18.17 4.01 -12.88
C LEU A 28 17.99 5.36 -12.18
N GLU A 29 18.14 5.40 -10.86
CA GLU A 29 18.02 6.63 -10.06
C GLU A 29 19.10 7.66 -10.40
N GLN A 30 20.29 7.21 -10.83
CA GLN A 30 21.37 8.09 -11.29
C GLN A 30 21.06 8.75 -12.64
N GLU A 31 20.19 8.14 -13.43
CA GLU A 31 19.80 8.61 -14.75
C GLU A 31 18.52 9.45 -14.70
N ASP A 32 17.50 8.94 -13.99
CA ASP A 32 16.16 9.53 -13.90
C ASP A 32 15.48 9.15 -12.58
N ALA A 33 15.61 10.02 -11.58
CA ALA A 33 14.99 9.82 -10.27
C ALA A 33 13.45 9.85 -10.33
N GLU A 34 12.87 10.70 -11.19
CA GLU A 34 11.39 10.81 -11.32
C GLU A 34 10.80 9.51 -11.86
N LEU A 35 11.48 8.85 -12.80
CA LEU A 35 11.09 7.56 -13.34
C LEU A 35 11.17 6.44 -12.29
N VAL A 36 12.21 6.44 -11.44
CA VAL A 36 12.34 5.48 -10.34
C VAL A 36 11.18 5.64 -9.35
N GLU A 37 10.82 6.88 -9.01
CA GLU A 37 9.66 7.14 -8.15
C GLU A 37 8.37 6.61 -8.79
N GLU A 38 8.17 6.82 -10.09
CA GLU A 38 6.99 6.30 -10.80
C GLU A 38 6.93 4.77 -10.78
N ILE A 39 8.06 4.10 -11.01
CA ILE A 39 8.17 2.64 -10.93
C ILE A 39 7.86 2.17 -9.51
N GLN A 40 8.45 2.79 -8.48
CA GLN A 40 8.23 2.42 -7.08
C GLN A 40 6.77 2.60 -6.66
N ARG A 41 6.09 3.67 -7.10
CA ARG A 41 4.65 3.85 -6.88
C ARG A 41 3.85 2.69 -7.48
N LEU A 42 4.20 2.25 -8.68
CA LEU A 42 3.57 1.09 -9.33
C LEU A 42 3.89 -0.26 -8.67
N MET A 43 4.93 -0.31 -7.83
CA MET A 43 5.31 -1.48 -7.05
C MET A 43 4.68 -1.52 -5.65
N PHE A 44 3.94 -0.50 -5.21
CA PHE A 44 3.30 -0.49 -3.90
C PHE A 44 2.40 -1.72 -3.71
N VAL A 45 2.65 -2.49 -2.63
CA VAL A 45 1.91 -3.71 -2.26
C VAL A 45 1.11 -3.51 -0.97
N PHE A 46 0.23 -4.46 -0.64
CA PHE A 46 -0.62 -4.37 0.55
C PHE A 46 0.16 -4.25 1.88
N GLU A 47 1.32 -4.90 2.00
CA GLU A 47 2.18 -4.77 3.20
C GLU A 47 2.78 -3.36 3.34
N ASP A 48 2.84 -2.57 2.27
CA ASP A 48 3.34 -1.19 2.32
C ASP A 48 2.37 -0.24 3.05
N LEU A 49 1.15 -0.69 3.40
CA LEU A 49 0.25 0.07 4.28
C LEU A 49 0.91 0.42 5.64
N LEU A 50 1.91 -0.35 6.10
CA LEU A 50 2.68 -0.01 7.30
C LEU A 50 3.46 1.30 7.17
N LYS A 51 3.80 1.70 5.94
CA LYS A 51 4.52 2.94 5.65
C LYS A 51 3.61 4.17 5.67
N LEU A 52 2.30 3.97 5.60
CA LEU A 52 1.34 5.07 5.60
C LEU A 52 1.17 5.65 7.00
N ASP A 53 1.03 6.97 7.05
CA ASP A 53 0.67 7.65 8.29
C ASP A 53 -0.79 7.34 8.69
N ASP A 54 -1.12 7.59 9.95
CA ASP A 54 -2.43 7.26 10.49
C ASP A 54 -3.57 8.01 9.79
N LYS A 55 -3.30 9.23 9.31
CA LYS A 55 -4.28 10.01 8.55
C LYS A 55 -4.61 9.36 7.21
N SER A 56 -3.61 8.84 6.51
CA SER A 56 -3.80 8.12 5.24
C SER A 56 -4.58 6.82 5.45
N ILE A 57 -4.29 6.06 6.52
CA ILE A 57 -5.07 4.87 6.86
C ILE A 57 -6.52 5.23 7.18
N GLN A 58 -6.76 6.28 7.98
CA GLN A 58 -8.12 6.74 8.28
C GLN A 58 -8.87 7.24 7.04
N ARG A 59 -8.17 7.84 6.08
CA ARG A 59 -8.78 8.26 4.81
C ARG A 59 -9.18 7.06 3.96
N LEU A 60 -8.31 6.06 3.89
CA LEU A 60 -8.55 4.79 3.20
C LEU A 60 -9.72 4.02 3.83
N LEU A 61 -9.80 3.98 5.16
CA LEU A 61 -10.90 3.36 5.91
C LEU A 61 -12.28 3.98 5.62
N LYS A 62 -12.33 5.23 5.14
CA LYS A 62 -13.59 5.88 4.72
C LYS A 62 -14.00 5.53 3.28
N GLU A 63 -13.06 5.05 2.47
CA GLU A 63 -13.25 4.76 1.04
C GLU A 63 -13.53 3.28 0.78
N VAL A 64 -13.09 2.41 1.68
CA VAL A 64 -13.16 0.95 1.54
C VAL A 64 -14.16 0.40 2.55
N ASP A 65 -15.07 -0.45 2.08
CA ASP A 65 -16.09 -1.08 2.92
C ASP A 65 -15.51 -2.08 3.94
N ASN A 66 -16.18 -2.20 5.08
CA ASN A 66 -15.75 -3.11 6.15
C ASN A 66 -15.67 -4.58 5.72
N SER A 67 -16.52 -5.04 4.80
CA SER A 67 -16.47 -6.42 4.29
C SER A 67 -15.22 -6.69 3.45
N GLN A 68 -14.76 -5.70 2.67
CA GLN A 68 -13.52 -5.78 1.91
C GLN A 68 -12.31 -5.76 2.85
N TRP A 69 -12.31 -4.90 3.86
CA TRP A 69 -11.30 -4.93 4.92
C TRP A 69 -11.28 -6.27 5.66
N ALA A 70 -12.44 -6.80 6.03
CA ALA A 70 -12.54 -8.08 6.73
C ALA A 70 -11.92 -9.21 5.91
N LEU A 71 -12.25 -9.27 4.60
CA LEU A 71 -11.68 -10.27 3.70
C LEU A 71 -10.16 -10.09 3.53
N ALA A 72 -9.69 -8.88 3.25
CA ALA A 72 -8.26 -8.59 3.05
C ALA A 72 -7.40 -8.90 4.30
N LEU A 73 -7.93 -8.58 5.49
CA LEU A 73 -7.23 -8.78 6.77
C LEU A 73 -7.13 -10.25 7.18
N LYS A 74 -7.91 -11.17 6.60
CA LYS A 74 -7.80 -12.62 6.90
C LYS A 74 -6.43 -13.20 6.55
N GLY A 75 -5.80 -12.70 5.48
CA GLY A 75 -4.45 -13.11 5.06
C GLY A 75 -3.36 -12.10 5.38
N ALA A 76 -3.66 -11.04 6.12
CA ALA A 76 -2.69 -10.01 6.47
C ALA A 76 -1.78 -10.41 7.63
N SER A 77 -0.59 -9.81 7.68
CA SER A 77 0.29 -9.86 8.85
C SER A 77 -0.39 -9.27 10.09
N GLU A 78 0.04 -9.68 11.28
CA GLU A 78 -0.52 -9.13 12.53
C GLU A 78 -0.25 -7.63 12.66
N GLU A 79 0.90 -7.16 12.17
CA GLU A 79 1.27 -5.75 12.14
C GLU A 79 0.27 -4.92 11.32
N ILE A 80 -0.11 -5.39 10.13
CA ILE A 80 -1.12 -4.74 9.29
C ILE A 80 -2.48 -4.72 9.99
N LYS A 81 -2.92 -5.85 10.58
CA LYS A 81 -4.18 -5.90 11.32
C LYS A 81 -4.21 -4.87 12.44
N GLN A 82 -3.15 -4.78 13.23
CA GLN A 82 -3.07 -3.81 14.32
C GLN A 82 -3.03 -2.37 13.80
N LYS A 83 -2.26 -2.09 12.73
CA LYS A 83 -2.22 -0.76 12.09
C LYS A 83 -3.61 -0.30 11.65
N VAL A 84 -4.40 -1.18 11.04
CA VAL A 84 -5.77 -0.88 10.61
C VAL A 84 -6.72 -0.73 11.80
N LEU A 85 -6.71 -1.69 12.73
CA LEU A 85 -7.61 -1.69 13.90
C LEU A 85 -7.36 -0.51 14.84
N ASN A 86 -6.10 -0.07 15.01
CA ASN A 86 -5.75 1.09 15.84
C ASN A 86 -6.22 2.43 15.23
N ASN A 87 -6.51 2.45 13.93
CA ASN A 87 -7.05 3.60 13.23
C ASN A 87 -8.59 3.63 13.18
N LEU A 88 -9.24 2.66 13.82
CA LEU A 88 -10.69 2.60 14.00
C LEU A 88 -11.08 3.01 15.42
N SER A 89 -12.33 3.44 15.58
CA SER A 89 -12.93 3.51 16.92
C SER A 89 -13.05 2.11 17.51
N GLN A 90 -13.05 1.98 18.83
CA GLN A 90 -13.18 0.68 19.51
C GLN A 90 -14.36 -0.15 18.98
N ARG A 91 -15.54 0.49 18.84
CA ARG A 91 -16.74 -0.13 18.29
C ARG A 91 -16.56 -0.60 16.85
N ALA A 92 -15.93 0.21 15.99
CA ALA A 92 -15.71 -0.17 14.59
C ALA A 92 -14.68 -1.30 14.46
N ALA A 93 -13.65 -1.29 15.30
CA ALA A 93 -12.68 -2.38 15.37
C ALA A 93 -13.30 -3.69 15.87
N GLU A 94 -14.23 -3.64 16.84
CA GLU A 94 -15.02 -4.80 17.27
C GLU A 94 -15.87 -5.36 16.12
N LEU A 95 -16.63 -4.51 15.43
CA LEU A 95 -17.43 -4.92 14.27
C LEU A 95 -16.58 -5.54 13.15
N LEU A 96 -15.41 -4.99 12.87
CA LEU A 96 -14.51 -5.55 11.86
C LEU A 96 -13.98 -6.93 12.26
N ARG A 97 -13.66 -7.13 13.55
CA ARG A 97 -13.26 -8.46 14.05
C ARG A 97 -14.39 -9.47 13.95
N GLU A 98 -15.61 -9.08 14.33
CA GLU A 98 -16.80 -9.93 14.20
C GLU A 98 -17.05 -10.31 12.73
N GLU A 99 -16.93 -9.37 11.79
CA GLU A 99 -17.06 -9.64 10.36
C GLU A 99 -16.00 -10.64 9.86
N MET A 100 -14.75 -10.49 10.30
CA MET A 100 -13.67 -11.44 9.97
C MET A 100 -13.94 -12.86 10.50
N GLU A 101 -14.55 -12.98 11.67
CA GLU A 101 -14.97 -14.25 12.25
C GLU A 101 -16.15 -14.85 11.46
N TYR A 102 -17.14 -14.01 11.13
CA TYR A 102 -18.33 -14.39 10.38
C TYR A 102 -18.01 -14.93 8.98
N LEU A 103 -17.03 -14.33 8.28
CA LEU A 103 -16.56 -14.81 6.97
C LEU A 103 -16.03 -16.25 7.01
N GLY A 104 -15.57 -16.74 8.16
CA GLY A 104 -15.05 -18.10 8.29
C GLY A 104 -13.83 -18.37 7.39
N PRO A 105 -13.63 -19.60 6.89
CA PRO A 105 -12.58 -19.92 5.93
C PRO A 105 -12.84 -19.27 4.56
N VAL A 106 -11.85 -18.58 4.02
CA VAL A 106 -11.91 -17.88 2.72
C VAL A 106 -10.82 -18.41 1.79
N ARG A 107 -10.99 -18.23 0.48
CA ARG A 107 -9.97 -18.63 -0.51
C ARG A 107 -8.85 -17.60 -0.56
N VAL A 108 -7.62 -18.07 -0.71
CA VAL A 108 -6.44 -17.18 -0.84
C VAL A 108 -6.60 -16.19 -1.99
N SER A 109 -7.13 -16.65 -3.14
CA SER A 109 -7.40 -15.79 -4.30
C SER A 109 -8.35 -14.63 -4.00
N ASP A 110 -9.35 -14.85 -3.14
CA ASP A 110 -10.34 -13.83 -2.81
C ASP A 110 -9.72 -12.78 -1.86
N VAL A 111 -8.83 -13.23 -0.97
CA VAL A 111 -8.04 -12.34 -0.10
C VAL A 111 -7.07 -11.49 -0.91
N GLU A 112 -6.32 -12.09 -1.83
CA GLU A 112 -5.38 -11.38 -2.71
C GLU A 112 -6.12 -10.34 -3.59
N ALA A 113 -7.30 -10.69 -4.12
CA ALA A 113 -8.13 -9.76 -4.88
C ALA A 113 -8.59 -8.58 -4.02
N ALA A 114 -9.05 -8.83 -2.78
CA ALA A 114 -9.46 -7.76 -1.87
C ALA A 114 -8.28 -6.86 -1.48
N GLN A 115 -7.10 -7.43 -1.23
CA GLN A 115 -5.87 -6.68 -0.96
C GLN A 115 -5.48 -5.80 -2.14
N GLN A 116 -5.56 -6.32 -3.37
CA GLN A 116 -5.28 -5.54 -4.58
C GLN A 116 -6.26 -4.37 -4.75
N GLN A 117 -7.55 -4.58 -4.51
CA GLN A 117 -8.55 -3.50 -4.57
C GLN A 117 -8.28 -2.39 -3.56
N ILE A 118 -7.75 -2.73 -2.38
CA ILE A 118 -7.33 -1.74 -1.38
C ILE A 118 -6.10 -0.97 -1.87
N VAL A 119 -5.10 -1.65 -2.44
CA VAL A 119 -3.91 -1.02 -3.04
C VAL A 119 -4.31 -0.07 -4.17
N ASP A 120 -5.22 -0.48 -5.05
CA ASP A 120 -5.72 0.36 -6.14
C ASP A 120 -6.44 1.61 -5.60
N THR A 121 -7.14 1.47 -4.48
CA THR A 121 -7.78 2.61 -3.80
C THR A 121 -6.75 3.56 -3.20
N VAL A 122 -5.66 3.06 -2.61
CA VAL A 122 -4.55 3.89 -2.13
C VAL A 122 -3.97 4.72 -3.27
N ARG A 123 -3.67 4.10 -4.42
CA ARG A 123 -3.11 4.79 -5.59
C ARG A 123 -4.04 5.88 -6.10
N ARG A 124 -5.34 5.58 -6.21
CA ARG A 124 -6.33 6.59 -6.61
C ARG A 124 -6.39 7.77 -5.64
N LEU A 125 -6.26 7.52 -4.33
CA LEU A 125 -6.25 8.57 -3.31
C LEU A 125 -4.92 9.36 -3.33
N GLU A 126 -3.81 8.71 -3.65
CA GLU A 126 -2.51 9.34 -3.87
C GLU A 126 -2.55 10.28 -5.10
N ASP A 127 -3.06 9.81 -6.23
CA ASP A 127 -3.25 10.61 -7.45
C ASP A 127 -4.15 11.84 -7.20
N ALA A 128 -5.10 11.72 -6.26
CA ALA A 128 -5.96 12.81 -5.82
C ALA A 128 -5.31 13.75 -4.77
N GLY A 129 -4.10 13.43 -4.30
CA GLY A 129 -3.40 14.17 -3.24
C GLY A 129 -4.01 14.00 -1.84
N GLU A 130 -4.84 12.97 -1.64
CA GLU A 130 -5.51 12.68 -0.36
C GLU A 130 -4.70 11.74 0.54
N ILE A 131 -3.80 10.95 -0.05
CA ILE A 131 -2.83 10.09 0.63
C ILE A 131 -1.44 10.47 0.12
N VAL A 132 -0.45 10.44 1.00
CA VAL A 132 0.96 10.57 0.61
C VAL A 132 1.63 9.22 0.87
N ILE A 133 2.14 8.60 -0.18
CA ILE A 133 3.00 7.44 -0.07
C ILE A 133 4.42 7.97 0.01
N ALA A 134 5.10 7.77 1.15
CA ALA A 134 6.52 8.06 1.21
C ALA A 134 7.24 7.15 0.20
N ALA A 135 7.74 7.74 -0.88
CA ALA A 135 8.71 7.08 -1.74
C ALA A 135 9.90 6.67 -0.86
N GLY A 136 10.54 5.54 -1.16
CA GLY A 136 11.50 4.88 -0.26
C GLY A 136 12.82 5.60 -0.03
N GLY A 137 12.84 6.93 0.06
CA GLY A 137 13.93 7.75 0.57
C GLY A 137 13.51 8.43 1.87
N GLU A 138 14.38 8.39 2.88
CA GLU A 138 14.21 9.17 4.10
C GLU A 138 14.00 10.65 3.74
N GLU A 139 12.78 11.16 3.89
CA GLU A 139 12.55 12.60 3.87
C GLU A 139 13.24 13.20 5.10
N GLU A 140 14.48 13.67 4.92
CA GLU A 140 15.13 14.57 5.85
C GLU A 140 14.28 15.84 5.99
N PHE A 141 13.47 15.91 7.04
CA PHE A 141 12.85 17.15 7.46
C PHE A 141 13.94 18.15 7.87
N ILE A 142 14.35 19.04 6.96
CA ILE A 142 15.11 20.24 7.32
C ILE A 142 14.15 21.18 8.06
N THR A 143 14.07 21.03 9.39
CA THR A 143 13.50 22.08 10.23
C THR A 143 14.50 23.22 10.28
N ARG A 144 14.30 24.23 9.42
CA ARG A 144 14.97 25.52 9.53
C ARG A 144 14.52 26.20 10.83
N ARG A 145 15.25 25.97 11.93
CA ARG A 145 15.17 26.87 13.08
C ARG A 145 15.87 28.18 12.69
N GLY A 146 15.09 29.25 12.62
CA GLY A 146 15.58 30.61 12.81
C GLY A 146 15.98 30.87 14.25
#